data_AF-A0AAV0XUZ7-F1
#
_entry.id   AF-A0AAV0XUZ7-F1
#
_cell.length_a   1.000
_cell.length_b   1.000
_cell.length_c   1.000
_cell.angle_alpha   90.00
_cell.angle_beta   90.00
_cell.angle_gamma   90.00
#
_symmetry.space_group_name_H-M   'P 1'
#
loop_
_entity.id
_entity.type
_entity.pdbx_description
1 polymer ?
#
loop_
_entity_poly.entity_id
_entity_poly.type
_entity_poly.pdbx_seq_one_letter_code
_entity_poly.pdbx_strand_id
1 'polypeptide(L)'
;MSLTNLQKKKTLLLLLEEIDDEELLMKFMFKKNQNVHDMFQTRKSEGFFSVLIEKHLFRDQRKFREFFRLSYDQFTYVLNPIEDDIKCNAYNRHKEPINPAEKLALTLR
;
A
#
# COMPACT_ATOMS: atom_id res chain seq x y z
N MET A 1 -18.51 -15.95 -26.86
CA MET A 1 -18.20 -15.71 -25.42
C MET A 1 -17.79 -14.25 -25.24
N SER A 2 -18.02 -13.64 -24.09
CA SER A 2 -17.56 -12.27 -23.79
C SER A 2 -16.12 -12.28 -23.29
N LEU A 3 -15.27 -11.39 -23.80
CA LEU A 3 -13.94 -11.15 -23.24
C LEU A 3 -14.04 -10.51 -21.85
N THR A 4 -13.20 -10.97 -20.92
CA THR A 4 -13.02 -10.36 -19.60
C THR A 4 -12.38 -8.98 -19.70
N ASN A 5 -12.51 -8.14 -18.66
CA ASN A 5 -11.90 -6.81 -18.65
C ASN A 5 -10.36 -6.84 -18.72
N LEU A 6 -9.71 -7.90 -18.25
CA LEU A 6 -8.26 -8.09 -18.39
C LEU A 6 -7.89 -8.41 -19.85
N GLN A 7 -8.61 -9.32 -20.49
CA GLN A 7 -8.42 -9.65 -21.91
C GLN A 7 -8.63 -8.40 -22.79
N LYS A 8 -9.74 -7.67 -22.58
CA LYS A 8 -10.03 -6.40 -23.30
C LYS A 8 -8.90 -5.38 -23.17
N LYS A 9 -8.33 -5.21 -21.97
CA LYS A 9 -7.16 -4.34 -21.77
C LYS A 9 -5.91 -4.82 -22.50
N LYS A 10 -5.65 -6.13 -22.52
CA LYS A 10 -4.48 -6.69 -23.21
C LYS A 10 -4.60 -6.59 -24.73
N THR A 11 -5.79 -6.85 -25.29
CA THR A 11 -6.08 -6.62 -26.71
C THR A 11 -5.93 -5.15 -27.09
N LEU A 12 -6.44 -4.23 -26.27
CA LEU A 12 -6.28 -2.79 -26.53
C LEU A 12 -4.82 -2.34 -26.47
N LEU A 13 -3.99 -2.91 -25.59
CA LEU A 13 -2.56 -2.59 -25.55
C LEU A 13 -1.85 -3.01 -26.85
N LEU A 14 -2.11 -4.23 -27.33
CA LEU A 14 -1.55 -4.76 -28.59
C LEU A 14 -1.98 -3.94 -29.81
N LEU A 15 -3.26 -3.52 -29.86
CA LEU A 15 -3.77 -2.68 -30.94
C LEU A 15 -3.15 -1.27 -30.95
N LEU A 16 -2.72 -0.74 -29.81
CA LEU A 16 -2.00 0.54 -29.75
C LEU A 16 -0.53 0.39 -30.19
N GLU A 17 0.08 -0.75 -29.87
CA GLU A 17 1.42 -1.15 -30.31
C GLU A 17 1.48 -1.37 -31.84
N GLU A 18 0.42 -1.91 -32.46
CA GLU A 18 0.28 -2.03 -33.93
C GLU A 18 0.05 -0.69 -34.65
N ILE A 19 -0.36 0.36 -33.94
CA ILE A 19 -0.67 1.70 -34.50
C ILE A 19 0.46 2.71 -34.26
N ASP A 20 1.45 2.36 -33.43
CA ASP A 20 2.62 3.19 -33.07
C ASP A 20 2.25 4.55 -32.43
N ASP A 21 1.07 4.62 -31.79
CA ASP A 21 0.58 5.82 -31.08
C ASP A 21 1.20 5.89 -29.66
N GLU A 22 2.47 6.32 -29.61
CA GLU A 22 3.23 6.49 -28.36
C GLU A 22 2.48 7.36 -27.33
N GLU A 23 1.76 8.41 -27.76
CA GLU A 23 1.07 9.33 -26.86
C GLU A 23 -0.14 8.64 -26.20
N LEU A 24 -0.90 7.84 -26.96
CA LEU A 24 -2.04 7.09 -26.46
C LEU A 24 -1.59 5.85 -25.65
N LEU A 25 -0.49 5.20 -26.03
CA LEU A 25 0.22 4.20 -25.21
C LEU A 25 0.60 4.78 -23.85
N MET A 26 1.27 5.93 -23.82
CA MET A 26 1.62 6.64 -22.59
C MET A 26 0.37 6.98 -21.77
N LYS A 27 -0.67 7.57 -22.38
CA LYS A 27 -1.95 7.86 -21.71
C LYS A 27 -2.68 6.61 -21.20
N PHE A 28 -2.41 5.43 -21.75
CA PHE A 28 -3.01 4.16 -21.32
C PHE A 28 -2.20 3.48 -20.20
N MET A 29 -0.87 3.38 -20.34
CA MET A 29 0.02 2.81 -19.33
C MET A 29 0.05 3.67 -18.06
N PHE A 30 0.18 4.99 -18.22
CA PHE A 30 0.22 5.96 -17.11
C PHE A 30 -1.16 6.42 -16.65
N LYS A 31 -2.23 5.67 -16.98
CA LYS A 31 -3.60 5.95 -16.52
C LYS A 31 -3.76 5.59 -15.04
N LYS A 32 -3.13 6.40 -14.16
CA LYS A 32 -3.33 6.40 -12.71
C LYS A 32 -4.82 6.39 -12.41
N ASN A 33 -5.19 5.71 -11.32
CA ASN A 33 -6.56 5.77 -10.82
C ASN A 33 -6.78 7.16 -10.19
N GLN A 34 -7.28 8.13 -10.96
CA GLN A 34 -7.47 9.54 -10.54
C GLN A 34 -8.31 9.72 -9.27
N ASN A 35 -9.01 8.66 -8.82
CA ASN A 35 -9.80 8.62 -7.60
C ASN A 35 -8.98 8.30 -6.32
N VAL A 36 -7.63 8.30 -6.39
CA VAL A 36 -6.74 7.97 -5.26
C VAL A 36 -5.73 9.10 -5.05
N HIS A 37 -5.86 9.85 -3.96
CA HIS A 37 -4.95 10.96 -3.62
C HIS A 37 -3.48 10.50 -3.55
N ASP A 38 -2.55 11.26 -4.14
CA ASP A 38 -1.16 10.80 -4.34
C ASP A 38 -0.42 10.43 -3.05
N MET A 39 -0.75 11.07 -1.92
CA MET A 39 -0.26 10.66 -0.59
C MET A 39 -0.45 9.16 -0.32
N PHE A 40 -1.58 8.56 -0.70
CA PHE A 40 -1.82 7.12 -0.50
C PHE A 40 -1.06 6.24 -1.51
N GLN A 41 -0.58 6.83 -2.61
CA GLN A 41 0.25 6.14 -3.60
C GLN A 41 1.72 6.13 -3.16
N THR A 42 2.23 7.22 -2.58
CA THR A 42 3.64 7.32 -2.13
C THR A 42 3.86 6.83 -0.70
N ARG A 43 2.81 6.69 0.11
CA ARG A 43 2.83 6.16 1.50
C ARG A 43 3.67 4.88 1.66
N LYS A 44 3.70 4.01 0.65
CA LYS A 44 4.48 2.76 0.69
C LYS A 44 6.00 2.99 0.68
N SER A 45 6.48 4.00 -0.06
CA SER A 45 7.90 4.36 -0.14
C SER A 45 8.33 5.38 0.92
N GLU A 46 7.46 6.35 1.23
CA GLU A 46 7.75 7.56 2.03
C GLU A 46 7.14 7.54 3.43
N GLY A 47 6.18 6.64 3.71
CA GLY A 47 5.41 6.66 4.96
C GLY A 47 6.26 6.37 6.19
N PHE A 48 5.97 7.07 7.28
CA PHE A 48 6.66 6.93 8.58
C PHE A 48 6.86 5.48 9.02
N PHE A 49 5.85 4.63 8.85
CA PHE A 49 5.91 3.21 9.21
C PHE A 49 6.89 2.42 8.33
N SER A 50 6.79 2.51 7.00
CA SER A 50 7.68 1.75 6.11
C SER A 50 9.09 2.32 6.03
N VAL A 51 9.28 3.61 6.31
CA VAL A 51 10.60 4.24 6.41
C VAL A 51 11.25 3.96 7.76
N LEU A 52 10.65 4.38 8.88
CA LEU A 52 11.31 4.29 10.19
C LEU A 52 11.12 2.92 10.85
N ILE A 53 9.89 2.39 10.88
CA ILE A 53 9.57 1.18 11.67
C ILE A 53 10.06 -0.08 10.96
N GLU A 54 9.69 -0.29 9.69
CA GLU A 54 10.04 -1.51 8.95
C GLU A 54 11.54 -1.62 8.61
N LYS A 55 12.17 -0.52 8.12
CA LYS A 55 13.57 -0.58 7.65
C LYS A 55 14.59 -0.44 8.78
N HIS A 56 14.28 0.28 9.86
CA HIS A 56 15.24 0.57 10.93
C HIS A 56 14.83 -0.08 12.27
N LEU A 57 13.67 0.25 12.82
CA LEU A 57 13.35 -0.12 14.21
C LEU A 57 13.11 -1.62 14.40
N PHE A 58 12.45 -2.32 13.48
CA PHE A 58 12.33 -3.79 13.54
C PHE A 58 13.68 -4.52 13.51
N ARG A 59 14.78 -3.85 13.15
CA ARG A 59 16.14 -4.43 13.13
C ARG A 59 16.96 -4.14 14.39
N ASP A 60 16.56 -3.17 15.21
CA ASP A 60 17.22 -2.85 16.48
C ASP A 60 16.18 -2.86 17.61
N GLN A 61 16.08 -3.98 18.32
CA GLN A 61 15.16 -4.14 19.45
C GLN A 61 15.38 -3.14 20.60
N ARG A 62 16.61 -2.62 20.79
CA ARG A 62 16.87 -1.60 21.84
C ARG A 62 16.27 -0.27 21.40
N LYS A 63 16.51 0.13 20.16
CA LYS A 63 15.84 1.31 19.59
C LYS A 63 14.34 1.10 19.58
N PHE A 64 13.79 0.01 19.04
CA PHE A 64 12.36 -0.31 19.10
C PHE A 64 11.80 -0.14 20.52
N ARG A 65 12.46 -0.68 21.55
CA ARG A 65 11.99 -0.54 22.94
C ARG A 65 12.05 0.89 23.49
N GLU A 66 13.01 1.71 23.08
CA GLU A 66 12.98 3.14 23.38
C GLU A 66 11.86 3.85 22.60
N PHE A 67 11.76 3.58 21.30
CA PHE A 67 11.63 4.69 20.34
C PHE A 67 10.17 5.18 19.71
N PHE A 68 9.42 4.48 20.70
CA PHE A 68 8.20 3.58 20.79
C PHE A 68 7.71 3.20 22.23
N ARG A 69 8.52 2.63 23.15
CA ARG A 69 8.22 2.15 24.56
C ARG A 69 7.76 0.69 24.82
N LEU A 70 7.68 -0.20 23.83
CA LEU A 70 7.33 -1.64 24.03
C LEU A 70 8.39 -2.57 23.42
N SER A 71 8.51 -3.83 23.86
CA SER A 71 9.22 -4.84 23.06
C SER A 71 8.43 -5.18 21.78
N TYR A 72 9.09 -5.78 20.79
CA TYR A 72 8.41 -6.26 19.58
C TYR A 72 7.32 -7.30 19.90
N ASP A 73 7.59 -8.17 20.88
CA ASP A 73 6.68 -9.22 21.34
C ASP A 73 5.47 -8.60 22.06
N GLN A 74 5.69 -7.57 22.88
CA GLN A 74 4.62 -6.80 23.54
C GLN A 74 3.75 -6.04 22.51
N PHE A 75 4.37 -5.43 21.50
CA PHE A 75 3.65 -4.78 20.41
C PHE A 75 2.79 -5.79 19.63
N THR A 76 3.35 -6.96 19.31
CA THR A 76 2.64 -8.04 18.61
C THR A 76 1.53 -8.63 19.47
N TYR A 77 1.76 -8.82 20.77
CA TYR A 77 0.76 -9.28 21.73
C TYR A 77 -0.43 -8.32 21.87
N VAL A 78 -0.20 -7.00 21.78
CA VAL A 78 -1.27 -6.00 21.74
C VAL A 78 -1.97 -5.96 20.38
N LEU A 79 -1.25 -6.17 19.28
CA LEU A 79 -1.82 -6.17 17.92
C LEU A 79 -2.74 -7.35 17.66
N ASN A 80 -2.31 -8.58 17.97
CA ASN A 80 -3.03 -9.82 17.65
C ASN A 80 -4.52 -9.83 18.06
N PRO A 81 -4.93 -9.44 19.29
CA PRO A 81 -6.34 -9.46 19.69
C PRO A 81 -7.20 -8.33 19.09
N ILE A 82 -6.59 -7.28 18.52
CA ILE A 82 -7.32 -6.14 17.94
C ILE A 82 -7.18 -6.06 16.41
N GLU A 83 -6.38 -6.93 15.78
CA GLU A 83 -5.98 -6.79 14.38
C GLU A 83 -7.19 -6.73 13.43
N ASP A 84 -8.13 -7.66 13.60
CA ASP A 84 -9.34 -7.74 12.78
C ASP A 84 -10.33 -6.60 13.07
N ASP A 85 -10.44 -6.12 14.32
CA ASP A 85 -11.28 -4.97 14.69
C ASP A 85 -10.78 -3.66 14.06
N ILE A 86 -9.46 -3.45 14.03
CA ILE A 86 -8.85 -2.25 13.43
C ILE A 86 -8.54 -2.42 11.94
N LYS A 87 -8.88 -3.57 11.34
CA LYS A 87 -8.66 -3.86 9.91
C LYS A 87 -9.52 -2.98 9.03
N CYS A 88 -9.04 -2.73 7.83
CA CYS A 88 -9.86 -2.14 6.76
C CYS A 88 -9.64 -2.96 5.50
N ASN A 89 -10.73 -3.45 4.92
CA ASN A 89 -10.67 -4.17 3.65
C ASN A 89 -10.37 -3.20 2.50
N ALA A 90 -9.58 -3.66 1.53
CA ALA A 90 -9.29 -2.90 0.32
C ALA A 90 -10.57 -2.73 -0.52
N TYR A 91 -10.77 -1.55 -1.11
CA TYR A 91 -11.91 -1.25 -1.97
C TYR A 91 -11.54 -0.29 -3.10
N ASN A 92 -12.48 -0.04 -4.02
CA ASN A 92 -12.22 0.63 -5.31
C ASN A 92 -11.47 1.97 -5.24
N ARG A 93 -11.62 2.74 -4.14
CA ARG A 93 -10.90 4.02 -3.92
C ARG A 93 -9.65 3.87 -3.04
N HIS A 94 -9.59 2.89 -2.13
CA HIS A 94 -8.43 2.63 -1.28
C HIS A 94 -8.02 1.16 -1.43
N LYS A 95 -7.15 0.91 -2.42
CA LYS A 95 -6.63 -0.43 -2.75
C LYS A 95 -5.56 -0.91 -1.79
N GLU A 96 -4.80 0.02 -1.21
CA GLU A 96 -3.85 -0.23 -0.13
C GLU A 96 -4.29 0.56 1.12
N PRO A 97 -5.19 -0.01 1.95
CA PRO A 97 -5.59 0.59 3.23
C PRO A 97 -4.42 0.64 4.23
N ILE A 98 -4.58 1.42 5.31
CA ILE A 98 -3.60 1.52 6.40
C ILE A 98 -3.61 0.20 7.19
N ASN A 99 -2.43 -0.39 7.39
CA ASN A 99 -2.26 -1.68 8.05
C ASN A 99 -2.63 -1.58 9.55
N PRO A 100 -3.33 -2.56 10.16
CA PRO A 100 -3.45 -2.68 11.62
C PRO A 100 -2.18 -2.36 12.42
N ALA A 101 -1.02 -2.89 12.02
CA ALA A 101 0.26 -2.60 12.68
C ALA A 101 0.66 -1.12 12.59
N GLU A 102 0.39 -0.48 11.45
CA GLU A 102 0.66 0.94 11.20
C GLU A 102 -0.31 1.84 11.97
N LYS A 103 -1.58 1.43 12.11
CA LYS A 103 -2.55 2.10 12.99
C LYS A 103 -2.14 2.01 14.45
N LEU A 104 -1.74 0.83 14.93
CA LEU A 104 -1.25 0.65 16.30
C LEU A 104 0.02 1.47 16.55
N ALA A 105 0.94 1.51 15.59
CA ALA A 105 2.15 2.31 15.68
C ALA A 105 1.87 3.81 15.86
N LEU A 106 0.92 4.37 15.10
CA LEU A 106 0.46 5.76 15.24
C LEU A 106 -0.37 5.97 16.52
N THR A 107 -1.18 5.00 16.93
CA THR A 107 -2.01 5.11 18.15
C THR A 107 -1.18 5.18 19.42
N LEU A 108 -0.01 4.51 19.42
CA LEU A 108 0.90 4.53 20.55
C LEU A 108 1.69 5.86 20.67
N ARG A 109 1.69 6.73 19.65
CA ARG A 109 2.74 7.76 19.45
C ARG A 109 2.35 9.05 18.72
#